data_AF-A0A232EKM5-F1
#
_entry.id   AF-A0A232EKM5-F1
#
_cell.length_a   1.000
_cell.length_b   1.000
_cell.length_c   1.000
_cell.angle_alpha   90.00
_cell.angle_beta   90.00
_cell.angle_gamma   90.00
#
_symmetry.space_group_name_H-M   'P 1'
#
loop_
_entity.id
_entity.type
_entity.pdbx_description
1 polymer ?
#
loop_
_entity_poly.entity_id
_entity_poly.type
_entity_poly.pdbx_seq_one_letter_code
_entity_poly.pdbx_strand_id
1 'polypeptide(L)'
;MIAATTNGFIIDVYGPYSGDIFIVDRGFRDVIPKLENNGYTARMPYFLDKNKKQLTFEQANKSRIVTKLRFVIEVVNGILKSKFRIFDHVWFNKSIPHLMQDFKIACAIYNSYFNRIESDKDNCDVIAAAMLRDITKPNLLQNLIDETNLLKKRKVFSTMNADTIPEFPILSWNNLYNIALGSYQIKQAVSYYGEHINTDGKYEIKVHNDTENIDFQKYKITIGRPLFIRVQLLSRHSKQIRYSAFILLDLNKTQKESVQHWYCQCYGRHLQDIREPATFLNNYFLNDHVALDSDESDQES
;
A
#
# COMPACT_ATOMS: atom_id res chain seq x y z
N MET A 1 -1.04 -24.06 2.14
CA MET A 1 -1.33 -22.60 2.20
C MET A 1 -1.46 -22.14 0.76
N ILE A 2 -2.33 -21.18 0.42
CA ILE A 2 -2.48 -20.73 -0.96
C ILE A 2 -1.97 -19.29 -1.10
N ALA A 3 -1.14 -19.04 -2.11
CA ALA A 3 -0.55 -17.73 -2.38
C ALA A 3 -0.80 -17.30 -3.82
N ALA A 4 -0.87 -15.98 -4.05
CA ALA A 4 -0.84 -15.41 -5.39
C ALA A 4 0.59 -14.95 -5.73
N THR A 5 1.08 -15.33 -6.90
CA THR A 5 2.36 -14.87 -7.45
C THR A 5 2.24 -13.45 -8.00
N THR A 6 3.37 -12.82 -8.32
CA THR A 6 3.41 -11.45 -8.86
C THR A 6 2.77 -11.30 -10.25
N ASN A 7 2.67 -12.38 -11.01
CA ASN A 7 1.96 -12.46 -12.29
C ASN A 7 0.53 -13.01 -12.16
N GLY A 8 0.03 -13.14 -10.93
CA GLY A 8 -1.36 -13.46 -10.62
C GLY A 8 -1.71 -14.95 -10.59
N PHE A 9 -0.75 -15.87 -10.72
CA PHE A 9 -1.03 -17.30 -10.52
C PHE A 9 -1.32 -17.59 -9.06
N ILE A 10 -2.22 -18.52 -8.81
CA ILE A 10 -2.50 -19.01 -7.47
C ILE A 10 -1.80 -20.36 -7.28
N ILE A 11 -0.92 -20.47 -6.30
CA ILE A 11 -0.11 -21.66 -6.03
C ILE A 11 -0.34 -22.19 -4.62
N ASP A 12 -0.14 -23.50 -4.43
CA ASP A 12 0.03 -24.06 -3.08
C ASP A 12 1.48 -23.83 -2.66
N VAL A 13 1.65 -23.31 -1.44
CA VAL A 13 2.94 -22.84 -0.93
C VAL A 13 3.80 -24.01 -0.46
N TYR A 14 3.27 -25.22 -0.29
CA TYR A 14 4.08 -26.37 0.13
C TYR A 14 4.90 -27.02 -1.01
N GLY A 15 5.30 -26.25 -2.03
CA GLY A 15 6.14 -26.67 -3.15
C GLY A 15 7.64 -26.33 -2.97
N PRO A 16 8.48 -26.56 -4.00
CA PRO A 16 9.95 -26.45 -3.93
C PRO A 16 10.50 -25.01 -3.92
N TYR A 17 9.84 -24.10 -3.21
CA TYR A 17 10.04 -22.65 -3.32
C TYR A 17 10.93 -22.07 -2.21
N SER A 18 11.84 -22.88 -1.66
CA SER A 18 12.82 -22.40 -0.67
C SER A 18 13.68 -21.29 -1.27
N GLY A 19 13.85 -20.19 -0.53
CA GLY A 19 14.56 -18.99 -0.97
C GLY A 19 13.67 -17.90 -1.59
N ASP A 20 12.40 -18.19 -1.89
CA ASP A 20 11.49 -17.20 -2.45
C ASP A 20 11.02 -16.17 -1.42
N ILE A 21 10.63 -14.99 -1.93
CA ILE A 21 10.07 -13.91 -1.12
C ILE A 21 8.56 -14.09 -0.98
N PHE A 22 8.10 -14.27 0.25
CA PHE A 22 6.68 -14.38 0.56
C PHE A 22 6.13 -13.05 1.07
N ILE A 23 5.17 -12.46 0.35
CA ILE A 23 4.54 -11.21 0.77
C ILE A 23 3.33 -11.51 1.65
N VAL A 24 3.33 -10.95 2.86
CA VAL A 24 2.31 -11.18 3.88
C VAL A 24 1.65 -9.86 4.22
N ASP A 25 0.31 -9.83 4.25
CA ASP A 25 -0.40 -8.68 4.82
C ASP A 25 -0.29 -8.69 6.34
N ARG A 26 -0.35 -7.51 6.97
CA ARG A 26 -0.10 -7.36 8.40
C ARG A 26 -1.04 -8.19 9.31
N GLY A 27 -2.25 -8.54 8.84
CA GLY A 27 -3.17 -9.43 9.56
C GLY A 27 -2.67 -10.87 9.70
N PHE A 28 -1.71 -11.28 8.87
CA PHE A 28 -1.11 -12.61 8.81
C PHE A 28 0.29 -12.65 9.45
N ARG A 29 0.68 -11.64 10.23
CA ARG A 29 2.02 -11.56 10.86
C ARG A 29 2.41 -12.83 11.63
N ASP A 30 1.43 -13.53 12.22
CA ASP A 30 1.68 -14.67 13.09
C ASP A 30 2.13 -15.92 12.30
N VAL A 31 1.96 -15.94 10.96
CA VAL A 31 2.46 -17.03 10.10
C VAL A 31 3.89 -16.82 9.62
N ILE A 32 4.49 -15.65 9.87
CA ILE A 32 5.85 -15.31 9.42
C ILE A 32 6.89 -16.34 9.92
N PRO A 33 6.94 -16.70 11.22
CA PRO A 33 7.93 -17.68 11.68
C PRO A 33 7.79 -19.04 10.99
N LYS A 34 6.56 -19.46 10.66
CA LYS A 34 6.31 -20.72 9.95
C LYS A 34 6.81 -20.66 8.50
N LEU A 35 6.59 -19.53 7.82
CA LEU A 35 7.12 -19.30 6.48
C LEU A 35 8.66 -19.31 6.49
N GLU A 36 9.29 -18.64 7.45
CA GLU A 36 10.75 -18.60 7.57
C GLU A 36 11.34 -19.98 7.89
N ASN A 37 10.69 -20.77 8.75
CA ASN A 37 11.08 -22.16 9.02
C ASN A 37 10.97 -23.06 7.78
N ASN A 38 10.05 -22.75 6.86
CA ASN A 38 9.90 -23.45 5.59
C ASN A 38 10.82 -22.91 4.48
N GLY A 39 11.78 -22.04 4.82
CA GLY A 39 12.79 -21.54 3.88
C GLY A 39 12.40 -20.29 3.09
N TYR A 40 11.26 -19.65 3.41
CA TYR A 40 10.85 -18.41 2.74
C TYR A 40 11.47 -17.16 3.39
N THR A 41 11.70 -16.13 2.58
CA THR A 41 11.90 -14.78 3.11
C THR A 41 10.55 -14.06 3.19
N ALA A 42 9.96 -13.99 4.38
CA ALA A 42 8.70 -13.28 4.56
C ALA A 42 8.89 -11.75 4.61
N ARG A 43 8.03 -11.00 3.93
CA ARG A 43 8.00 -9.52 3.95
C ARG A 43 6.59 -9.02 4.21
N MET A 44 6.46 -8.06 5.11
CA MET A 44 5.20 -7.37 5.40
C MET A 44 5.42 -5.85 5.52
N PRO A 45 4.38 -5.02 5.36
CA PRO A 45 4.48 -3.60 5.63
C PRO A 45 4.78 -3.35 7.12
N TYR A 46 5.70 -2.43 7.42
CA TYR A 46 6.17 -2.17 8.79
C TYR A 46 5.04 -1.69 9.71
N PHE A 47 5.11 -2.10 10.98
CA PHE A 47 4.27 -1.54 12.03
C PHE A 47 4.85 -0.22 12.54
N LEU A 48 3.95 0.64 13.01
CA LEU A 48 4.36 1.83 13.76
C LEU A 48 4.66 1.41 15.19
N ASP A 49 5.88 1.67 15.65
CA ASP A 49 6.27 1.35 17.02
C ASP A 49 5.41 2.10 18.04
N LYS A 50 5.23 1.47 19.21
CA LYS A 50 4.59 2.11 20.36
C LYS A 50 5.31 3.45 20.64
N ASN A 51 4.55 4.54 20.73
CA ASN A 51 5.01 5.91 20.95
C ASN A 51 5.61 6.65 19.73
N LYS A 52 5.66 6.05 18.53
CA LYS A 52 6.00 6.78 17.31
C LYS A 52 4.74 7.31 16.62
N LYS A 53 4.86 8.46 15.95
CA LYS A 53 3.77 9.08 15.19
C LYS A 53 3.84 8.79 13.68
N GLN A 54 5.02 8.42 13.18
CA GLN A 54 5.32 8.11 11.78
C GLN A 54 6.40 7.03 11.69
N LEU A 55 6.42 6.32 10.56
CA LEU A 55 7.51 5.42 10.19
C LEU A 55 8.76 6.22 9.81
N THR A 56 9.93 5.61 9.96
CA THR A 56 11.15 6.15 9.33
C THR A 56 11.02 6.13 7.80
N PHE A 57 11.82 6.94 7.09
CA PHE A 57 11.78 6.95 5.62
C PHE A 57 12.08 5.56 5.05
N GLU A 58 13.03 4.83 5.63
CA GLU A 58 13.41 3.49 5.18
C GLU A 58 12.27 2.48 5.38
N GLN A 59 11.65 2.46 6.55
CA GLN A 59 10.49 1.61 6.83
C GLN A 59 9.31 1.96 5.91
N ALA A 60 9.06 3.25 5.68
CA ALA A 60 7.99 3.71 4.81
C ALA A 60 8.24 3.30 3.35
N ASN A 61 9.45 3.48 2.84
CA ASN A 61 9.82 3.11 1.47
C ASN A 61 9.75 1.59 1.25
N LYS A 62 10.29 0.79 2.17
CA LYS A 62 10.16 -0.68 2.12
C LYS A 62 8.69 -1.11 2.18
N SER A 63 7.88 -0.46 3.02
CA SER A 63 6.43 -0.74 3.09
C SER A 63 5.71 -0.44 1.77
N ARG A 64 6.11 0.61 1.03
CA ARG A 64 5.54 0.93 -0.29
C ARG A 64 5.80 -0.17 -1.31
N ILE A 65 6.99 -0.77 -1.31
CA ILE A 65 7.32 -1.92 -2.17
C ILE A 65 6.39 -3.10 -1.88
N VAL A 66 6.24 -3.45 -0.61
CA VAL A 66 5.33 -4.53 -0.20
C VAL A 66 3.88 -4.22 -0.60
N THR A 67 3.44 -2.99 -0.36
CA THR A 67 2.07 -2.54 -0.69
C THR A 67 1.82 -2.52 -2.20
N LYS A 68 2.84 -2.22 -3.02
CA LYS A 68 2.74 -2.28 -4.48
C LYS A 68 2.45 -3.70 -4.96
N LEU A 69 3.11 -4.70 -4.39
CA LEU A 69 2.90 -6.11 -4.73
C LEU A 69 1.57 -6.64 -4.18
N ARG A 70 1.13 -6.15 -3.01
CA ARG A 70 -0.17 -6.49 -2.40
C ARG A 70 -1.35 -6.23 -3.33
N PHE A 71 -1.27 -5.25 -4.23
CA PHE A 71 -2.33 -4.96 -5.20
C PHE A 71 -2.71 -6.19 -6.04
N VAL A 72 -1.74 -6.97 -6.52
CA VAL A 72 -2.01 -8.17 -7.33
C VAL A 72 -2.87 -9.15 -6.53
N ILE A 73 -2.53 -9.36 -5.26
CA ILE A 73 -3.27 -10.23 -4.33
C ILE A 73 -4.70 -9.73 -4.13
N GLU A 74 -4.89 -8.43 -3.90
CA GLU A 74 -6.22 -7.84 -3.71
C GLU A 74 -7.10 -8.00 -4.96
N VAL A 75 -6.53 -7.83 -6.16
CA VAL A 75 -7.26 -8.02 -7.42
C VAL A 75 -7.63 -9.48 -7.63
N VAL A 76 -6.68 -10.42 -7.46
CA VAL A 76 -6.96 -11.86 -7.57
C VAL A 76 -8.07 -12.26 -6.62
N ASN A 77 -7.99 -11.86 -5.35
CA ASN A 77 -9.03 -12.13 -4.35
C ASN A 77 -10.38 -11.52 -4.74
N GLY A 78 -10.40 -10.28 -5.23
CA GLY A 78 -11.60 -9.63 -5.73
C GLY A 78 -12.24 -10.38 -6.90
N ILE A 79 -11.43 -10.89 -7.84
CA ILE A 79 -11.93 -11.71 -8.96
C ILE A 79 -12.49 -13.03 -8.44
N LEU A 80 -11.79 -13.73 -7.55
CA LEU A 80 -12.26 -14.98 -6.97
C LEU A 80 -13.64 -14.80 -6.32
N LYS A 81 -13.81 -13.77 -5.49
CA LYS A 81 -15.10 -13.46 -4.86
C LYS A 81 -16.18 -13.08 -5.86
N SER A 82 -15.84 -12.28 -6.87
CA SER A 82 -16.78 -11.83 -7.89
C SER A 82 -17.27 -12.98 -8.80
N LYS A 83 -16.37 -13.90 -9.15
CA LYS A 83 -16.63 -14.99 -10.10
C LYS A 83 -17.16 -16.24 -9.42
N PHE A 84 -16.66 -16.55 -8.24
CA PHE A 84 -17.08 -17.65 -7.39
C PHE A 84 -17.79 -17.08 -6.16
N ARG A 85 -19.04 -16.64 -6.35
CA ARG A 85 -19.84 -15.94 -5.32
C ARG A 85 -19.98 -16.67 -3.99
N ILE A 86 -19.78 -17.98 -3.98
CA ILE A 86 -19.75 -18.79 -2.76
C ILE A 86 -18.70 -18.28 -1.75
N PHE A 87 -17.59 -17.68 -2.21
CA PHE A 87 -16.55 -17.09 -1.35
C PHE A 87 -16.82 -15.63 -0.95
N ASP A 88 -17.88 -15.00 -1.48
CA ASP A 88 -18.30 -13.65 -1.10
C ASP A 88 -19.39 -13.66 0.00
N HIS A 89 -19.95 -14.84 0.28
CA HIS A 89 -21.02 -15.03 1.27
C HIS A 89 -20.53 -15.80 2.49
N VAL A 90 -21.35 -15.78 3.55
CA VAL A 90 -21.10 -16.58 4.76
C VAL A 90 -21.13 -18.06 4.39
N TRP A 91 -20.05 -18.77 4.71
CA TRP A 91 -19.94 -20.20 4.41
C TRP A 91 -20.90 -21.02 5.27
N PHE A 92 -21.53 -22.03 4.67
CA PHE A 92 -22.41 -22.92 5.41
C PHE A 92 -21.60 -23.83 6.34
N ASN A 93 -21.99 -23.91 7.62
CA ASN A 93 -21.28 -24.71 8.63
C ASN A 93 -21.07 -26.17 8.19
N LYS A 94 -22.07 -26.78 7.52
CA LYS A 94 -22.00 -28.15 7.01
C LYS A 94 -20.97 -28.33 5.88
N SER A 95 -20.67 -27.26 5.16
CA SER A 95 -19.75 -27.26 4.01
C SER A 95 -18.34 -26.81 4.39
N ILE A 96 -18.09 -26.42 5.65
CA ILE A 96 -16.75 -26.03 6.12
C ILE A 96 -15.68 -27.10 5.83
N PRO A 97 -15.94 -28.41 5.98
CA PRO A 97 -14.94 -29.43 5.66
C PRO A 97 -14.45 -29.39 4.22
N HIS A 98 -15.26 -28.89 3.29
CA HIS A 98 -14.93 -28.82 1.86
C HIS A 98 -14.41 -27.45 1.42
N LEU A 99 -14.45 -26.43 2.29
CA LEU A 99 -14.08 -25.03 1.96
C LEU A 99 -12.74 -24.93 1.23
N MET A 100 -11.70 -25.58 1.77
CA MET A 100 -10.36 -25.49 1.19
C MET A 100 -10.28 -26.22 -0.15
N GLN A 101 -10.95 -27.36 -0.28
CA GLN A 101 -10.99 -28.11 -1.53
C GLN A 101 -11.70 -27.31 -2.62
N ASP A 102 -12.87 -26.73 -2.30
CA ASP A 102 -13.63 -25.88 -3.22
C ASP A 102 -12.82 -24.65 -3.63
N PHE A 103 -12.11 -24.04 -2.68
CA PHE A 103 -11.24 -22.90 -2.95
C PHE A 103 -10.06 -23.30 -3.85
N LYS A 104 -9.41 -24.45 -3.63
CA LYS A 104 -8.36 -24.98 -4.51
C LYS A 104 -8.87 -25.22 -5.94
N ILE A 105 -10.07 -25.79 -6.08
CA ILE A 105 -10.70 -26.01 -7.39
C ILE A 105 -10.95 -24.67 -8.09
N ALA A 106 -11.50 -23.68 -7.39
CA ALA A 106 -11.72 -22.34 -7.94
C ALA A 106 -10.40 -21.68 -8.37
N CYS A 107 -9.33 -21.84 -7.60
CA CYS A 107 -8.00 -21.35 -7.95
C CYS A 107 -7.44 -22.05 -9.20
N ALA A 108 -7.63 -23.36 -9.34
CA ALA A 108 -7.20 -24.12 -10.52
C ALA A 108 -7.97 -23.70 -11.78
N ILE A 109 -9.28 -23.47 -11.66
CA ILE A 109 -10.12 -22.91 -12.74
C ILE A 109 -9.64 -21.51 -13.09
N TYR A 110 -9.34 -20.67 -12.09
CA TYR A 110 -8.80 -19.33 -12.29
C TYR A 110 -7.51 -19.37 -13.12
N ASN A 111 -6.52 -20.16 -12.67
CA ASN A 111 -5.25 -20.30 -13.36
C ASN A 111 -5.38 -20.82 -14.80
N SER A 112 -6.35 -21.69 -15.07
CA SER A 112 -6.54 -22.32 -16.38
C SER A 112 -7.23 -21.42 -17.40
N TYR A 113 -8.19 -20.59 -16.96
CA TYR A 113 -9.13 -19.93 -17.87
C TYR A 113 -9.19 -18.41 -17.76
N PHE A 114 -8.66 -17.81 -16.71
CA PHE A 114 -8.78 -16.36 -16.51
C PHE A 114 -7.55 -15.62 -17.01
N ASN A 115 -7.77 -14.39 -17.48
CA ASN A 115 -6.69 -13.53 -17.94
C ASN A 115 -5.76 -13.15 -16.80
N ARG A 116 -4.46 -13.17 -17.09
CA ARG A 116 -3.41 -12.78 -16.15
C ARG A 116 -3.51 -11.30 -15.81
N ILE A 117 -3.20 -10.99 -14.55
CA ILE A 117 -3.14 -9.60 -14.08
C ILE A 117 -1.69 -9.14 -14.21
N GLU A 118 -1.47 -8.20 -15.11
CA GLU A 118 -0.21 -7.47 -15.22
C GLU A 118 -0.46 -6.04 -14.74
N SER A 119 0.01 -5.72 -13.52
CA SER A 119 -0.09 -4.35 -13.00
C SER A 119 0.83 -3.45 -13.82
N ASP A 120 0.27 -2.36 -14.35
CA ASP A 120 1.02 -1.32 -15.05
C ASP A 120 1.91 -1.87 -16.18
N LYS A 121 1.38 -2.83 -16.96
CA LYS A 121 2.06 -3.57 -18.03
C LYS A 121 2.98 -2.70 -18.90
N ASP A 122 2.53 -1.50 -19.27
CA ASP A 122 3.27 -0.62 -20.17
C ASP A 122 4.40 0.18 -19.48
N ASN A 123 4.42 0.22 -18.14
CA ASN A 123 5.33 1.07 -17.34
C ASN A 123 5.99 0.31 -16.17
N CYS A 124 5.89 -1.01 -16.12
CA CYS A 124 6.28 -1.81 -14.96
C CYS A 124 7.76 -1.63 -14.60
N ASP A 125 8.66 -1.68 -15.58
CA ASP A 125 10.11 -1.55 -15.38
C ASP A 125 10.49 -0.15 -14.90
N VAL A 126 9.87 0.88 -15.48
CA VAL A 126 10.10 2.28 -15.11
C VAL A 126 9.68 2.52 -13.67
N ILE A 127 8.52 1.99 -13.26
CA ILE A 127 8.01 2.08 -11.89
C ILE A 127 8.92 1.31 -10.94
N ALA A 128 9.30 0.08 -11.27
CA ALA A 128 10.16 -0.74 -10.42
C ALA A 128 11.53 -0.07 -10.20
N ALA A 129 12.15 0.43 -11.27
CA ALA A 129 13.41 1.16 -11.19
C ALA A 129 13.28 2.43 -10.34
N ALA A 130 12.18 3.18 -10.47
CA ALA A 130 11.93 4.35 -9.63
C ALA A 130 11.78 3.98 -8.14
N MET A 131 11.03 2.93 -7.83
CA MET A 131 10.85 2.46 -6.44
C MET A 131 12.15 1.98 -5.81
N LEU A 132 12.99 1.27 -6.57
CA LEU A 132 14.30 0.79 -6.10
C LEU A 132 15.27 1.95 -5.90
N ARG A 133 15.33 2.90 -6.83
CA ARG A 133 16.15 4.11 -6.68
C ARG A 133 15.77 4.90 -5.44
N ASP A 134 14.48 5.03 -5.16
CA ASP A 134 13.97 5.89 -4.09
C ASP A 134 13.91 5.15 -2.73
N ILE A 135 14.30 3.87 -2.66
CA ILE A 135 14.17 3.05 -1.43
C ILE A 135 14.93 3.62 -0.23
N THR A 136 16.14 4.15 -0.46
CA THR A 136 17.01 4.74 0.56
C THR A 136 16.90 6.27 0.61
N LYS A 137 16.04 6.87 -0.22
CA LYS A 137 15.91 8.33 -0.29
C LYS A 137 15.16 8.87 0.92
N PRO A 138 15.76 9.78 1.71
CA PRO A 138 15.07 10.42 2.82
C PRO A 138 14.01 11.42 2.33
N ASN A 139 13.00 11.67 3.16
CA ASN A 139 12.01 12.71 2.89
C ASN A 139 12.52 14.06 3.42
N LEU A 140 13.17 14.84 2.55
CA LEU A 140 13.72 16.15 2.93
C LEU A 140 12.63 17.15 3.36
N LEU A 141 11.44 17.07 2.76
CA LEU A 141 10.33 17.96 3.11
C LEU A 141 9.77 17.65 4.50
N GLN A 142 9.79 16.37 4.92
CA GLN A 142 9.45 16.00 6.29
C GLN A 142 10.38 16.69 7.30
N ASN A 143 11.70 16.66 7.06
CA ASN A 143 12.68 17.31 7.95
C ASN A 143 12.40 18.81 8.09
N LEU A 144 12.13 19.49 6.97
CA LEU A 144 11.76 20.90 6.97
C LEU A 144 10.52 21.15 7.82
N ILE A 145 9.45 20.38 7.60
CA ILE A 145 8.18 20.55 8.30
C ILE A 145 8.30 20.32 9.80
N ASP A 146 9.07 19.30 10.19
CA ASP A 146 9.26 18.91 11.59
C ASP A 146 10.11 19.97 12.33
N GLU A 147 11.24 20.44 11.75
CA GLU A 147 12.10 21.47 12.38
C GLU A 147 11.41 22.83 12.48
N THR A 148 10.69 23.24 11.43
CA THR A 148 10.02 24.56 11.39
C THR A 148 8.66 24.57 12.12
N ASN A 149 8.20 23.41 12.59
CA ASN A 149 6.90 23.20 13.24
C ASN A 149 5.70 23.67 12.39
N LEU A 150 5.78 23.56 11.06
CA LEU A 150 4.74 24.03 10.13
C LEU A 150 3.38 23.35 10.32
N LEU A 151 3.36 22.16 10.91
CA LEU A 151 2.13 21.46 11.29
C LEU A 151 1.25 22.32 12.22
N LYS A 152 1.87 23.04 13.15
CA LYS A 152 1.20 23.85 14.19
C LYS A 152 0.96 25.29 13.73
N LYS A 153 1.79 25.81 12.83
CA LYS A 153 1.70 27.19 12.33
C LYS A 153 0.56 27.33 11.32
N ARG A 154 -0.64 27.71 11.76
CA ARG A 154 -1.80 27.91 10.87
C ARG A 154 -1.76 29.26 10.15
N LYS A 155 -1.28 30.32 10.80
CA LYS A 155 -1.29 31.70 10.28
C LYS A 155 -0.39 31.93 9.06
N VAL A 156 0.61 31.06 8.85
CA VAL A 156 1.53 31.15 7.70
C VAL A 156 0.93 30.54 6.44
N PHE A 157 -0.29 29.98 6.52
CA PHE A 157 -1.01 29.40 5.41
C PHE A 157 -2.34 30.14 5.21
N SER A 158 -2.62 30.53 3.98
CA SER A 158 -3.92 31.09 3.59
C SER A 158 -4.71 30.07 2.80
N THR A 159 -6.01 29.97 3.10
CA THR A 159 -6.93 29.10 2.38
C THR A 159 -7.11 29.61 0.96
N MET A 160 -7.10 28.69 0.00
CA MET A 160 -7.32 28.97 -1.41
C MET A 160 -8.33 27.99 -1.99
N ASN A 161 -9.07 28.45 -3.00
CA ASN A 161 -9.87 27.57 -3.84
C ASN A 161 -8.95 26.94 -4.91
N ALA A 162 -9.26 25.73 -5.37
CA ALA A 162 -8.56 25.09 -6.47
C ALA A 162 -8.55 25.98 -7.73
N ASP A 163 -9.64 26.71 -7.99
CA ASP A 163 -9.77 27.64 -9.12
C ASP A 163 -8.83 28.86 -9.02
N THR A 164 -8.25 29.11 -7.84
CA THR A 164 -7.39 30.26 -7.56
C THR A 164 -5.89 29.94 -7.58
N ILE A 165 -5.50 28.72 -7.98
CA ILE A 165 -4.09 28.34 -8.17
C ILE A 165 -3.81 28.19 -9.67
N PRO A 166 -3.75 29.29 -10.44
CA PRO A 166 -3.57 29.25 -11.89
C PRO A 166 -2.22 28.64 -12.32
N GLU A 167 -1.24 28.63 -11.42
CA GLU A 167 0.11 28.11 -11.67
C GLU A 167 0.27 26.64 -11.25
N PHE A 168 -0.80 25.97 -10.81
CA PHE A 168 -0.72 24.55 -10.48
C PHE A 168 -0.44 23.74 -11.75
N PRO A 169 0.52 22.80 -11.73
CA PRO A 169 0.93 22.08 -12.93
C PRO A 169 -0.19 21.18 -13.48
N ILE A 170 -0.43 21.28 -14.78
CA ILE A 170 -1.31 20.34 -15.50
C ILE A 170 -0.51 19.08 -15.80
N LEU A 171 -0.88 17.97 -15.13
CA LEU A 171 -0.19 16.69 -15.26
C LEU A 171 -0.96 15.74 -16.20
N SER A 172 -0.25 15.14 -17.16
CA SER A 172 -0.80 14.01 -17.92
C SER A 172 -1.05 12.79 -17.03
N TRP A 173 -1.93 11.88 -17.46
CA TRP A 173 -2.14 10.61 -16.76
C TRP A 173 -0.85 9.82 -16.56
N ASN A 174 0.03 9.80 -17.56
CA ASN A 174 1.32 9.10 -17.44
C ASN A 174 2.18 9.73 -16.35
N ASN A 175 2.17 11.05 -16.21
CA ASN A 175 2.87 11.75 -15.14
C ASN A 175 2.29 11.42 -13.76
N LEU A 176 0.96 11.36 -13.64
CA LEU A 176 0.29 10.94 -12.41
C LEU A 176 0.64 9.50 -12.03
N TYR A 177 0.63 8.57 -12.98
CA TYR A 177 1.02 7.18 -12.74
C TYR A 177 2.48 7.08 -12.31
N ASN A 178 3.37 7.87 -12.91
CA ASN A 178 4.77 7.91 -12.55
C ASN A 178 5.00 8.48 -11.14
N ILE A 179 4.26 9.53 -10.74
CA ILE A 179 4.36 10.11 -9.39
C ILE A 179 3.78 9.15 -8.34
N ALA A 180 2.64 8.53 -8.64
CA ALA A 180 1.96 7.61 -7.73
C ALA A 180 2.52 6.18 -7.76
N LEU A 181 3.54 5.92 -8.59
CA LEU A 181 4.16 4.61 -8.78
C LEU A 181 3.14 3.54 -9.21
N GLY A 182 2.20 3.93 -10.08
CA GLY A 182 1.21 3.06 -10.70
C GLY A 182 -0.19 3.68 -10.81
N SER A 183 -1.03 3.00 -11.59
CA SER A 183 -2.40 3.40 -11.91
C SER A 183 -3.40 3.16 -10.78
N TYR A 184 -3.16 2.17 -9.92
CA TYR A 184 -4.10 1.79 -8.88
C TYR A 184 -4.38 2.91 -7.86
N GLN A 185 -3.34 3.57 -7.35
CA GLN A 185 -3.49 4.66 -6.39
C GLN A 185 -4.26 5.84 -6.99
N ILE A 186 -4.03 6.10 -8.28
CA ILE A 186 -4.72 7.15 -9.02
C ILE A 186 -6.21 6.82 -9.21
N LYS A 187 -6.55 5.56 -9.53
CA LYS A 187 -7.96 5.12 -9.62
C LYS A 187 -8.68 5.28 -8.28
N GLN A 188 -8.03 4.95 -7.17
CA GLN A 188 -8.58 5.16 -5.83
C GLN A 188 -8.75 6.64 -5.47
N ALA A 189 -7.82 7.50 -5.91
CA ALA A 189 -7.86 8.92 -5.62
C ALA A 189 -9.13 9.59 -6.14
N VAL A 190 -9.66 9.17 -7.30
CA VAL A 190 -10.92 9.70 -7.87
C VAL A 190 -12.11 9.42 -6.94
N SER A 191 -12.25 8.18 -6.48
CA SER A 191 -13.32 7.81 -5.53
C SER A 191 -13.17 8.55 -4.21
N TYR A 192 -11.93 8.64 -3.70
CA TYR A 192 -11.63 9.36 -2.46
C TYR A 192 -11.96 10.84 -2.58
N TYR A 193 -11.62 11.49 -3.70
CA TYR A 193 -11.98 12.86 -4.00
C TYR A 193 -13.50 13.07 -4.04
N GLY A 194 -14.25 12.17 -4.70
CA GLY A 194 -15.71 12.21 -4.73
C GLY A 194 -16.37 12.11 -3.36
N GLU A 195 -15.87 11.23 -2.48
CA GLU A 195 -16.34 11.12 -1.08
C GLU A 195 -16.15 12.45 -0.32
N HIS A 196 -15.11 13.22 -0.64
CA HIS A 196 -14.76 14.44 0.09
C HIS A 196 -15.49 15.69 -0.42
N ILE A 197 -15.94 15.71 -1.67
CA ILE A 197 -16.74 16.83 -2.20
C ILE A 197 -18.21 16.70 -1.84
N ASN A 198 -18.76 15.49 -1.87
CA ASN A 198 -20.20 15.26 -1.76
C ASN A 198 -20.74 15.29 -0.32
N THR A 199 -19.88 15.34 0.71
CA THR A 199 -20.26 15.06 2.11
C THR A 199 -19.85 16.17 3.08
N ASP A 200 -20.36 17.40 2.95
CA ASP A 200 -19.96 18.58 3.80
C ASP A 200 -18.43 18.69 4.01
N GLY A 201 -17.66 18.12 3.08
CA GLY A 201 -16.36 17.54 3.38
C GLY A 201 -15.32 18.64 3.38
N LYS A 202 -14.84 18.98 4.57
CA LYS A 202 -13.85 20.04 4.84
C LYS A 202 -12.47 19.68 4.27
N TYR A 203 -12.39 19.50 2.96
CA TYR A 203 -11.17 19.53 2.18
C TYR A 203 -10.72 20.99 2.10
N GLU A 204 -9.53 21.27 2.64
CA GLU A 204 -9.02 22.63 2.67
C GLU A 204 -7.63 22.65 2.04
N ILE A 205 -7.52 23.31 0.89
CA ILE A 205 -6.23 23.64 0.30
C ILE A 205 -5.77 24.96 0.90
N LYS A 206 -4.52 24.98 1.35
CA LYS A 206 -3.86 26.19 1.82
C LYS A 206 -2.52 26.33 1.14
N VAL A 207 -2.13 27.57 0.86
CA VAL A 207 -0.82 27.90 0.31
C VAL A 207 -0.02 28.66 1.37
N HIS A 208 1.27 28.40 1.44
CA HIS A 208 2.15 29.12 2.33
C HIS A 208 2.32 30.57 1.87
N ASN A 209 2.07 31.51 2.77
CA ASN A 209 1.98 32.94 2.46
C ASN A 209 3.30 33.57 2.04
N ASP A 210 4.40 32.95 2.47
CA ASP A 210 5.75 33.50 2.34
C ASP A 210 6.74 32.39 2.00
N THR A 211 6.48 31.71 0.90
CA THR A 211 7.25 30.51 0.50
C THR A 211 8.69 30.87 0.16
N GLU A 212 8.93 32.03 -0.44
CA GLU A 212 10.26 32.48 -0.88
C GLU A 212 11.22 32.70 0.29
N ASN A 213 10.72 33.07 1.48
CA ASN A 213 11.55 33.25 2.68
C ASN A 213 11.87 31.95 3.42
N ILE A 214 11.43 30.79 2.93
CA ILE A 214 11.85 29.51 3.48
C ILE A 214 13.23 29.14 2.90
N ASP A 215 14.22 29.00 3.78
CA ASP A 215 15.55 28.50 3.41
C ASP A 215 15.51 27.00 3.08
N PHE A 216 15.17 26.67 1.84
CA PHE A 216 15.14 25.30 1.32
C PHE A 216 16.55 24.69 1.20
N GLN A 217 17.58 25.51 0.99
CA GLN A 217 18.96 25.03 0.84
C GLN A 217 19.48 24.42 2.14
N LYS A 218 19.14 24.99 3.30
CA LYS A 218 19.41 24.39 4.63
C LYS A 218 18.95 22.92 4.71
N TYR A 219 17.85 22.58 4.04
CA TYR A 219 17.27 21.22 4.04
C TYR A 219 17.68 20.38 2.84
N LYS A 220 18.70 20.81 2.07
CA LYS A 220 19.20 20.15 0.86
C LYS A 220 18.14 20.05 -0.25
N ILE A 221 17.18 20.99 -0.27
CA ILE A 221 16.16 21.10 -1.31
C ILE A 221 16.59 22.21 -2.26
N THR A 222 16.87 21.86 -3.52
CA THR A 222 17.15 22.83 -4.59
C THR A 222 15.87 23.10 -5.36
N ILE A 223 15.39 24.34 -5.34
CA ILE A 223 14.14 24.75 -5.98
C ILE A 223 14.29 26.12 -6.63
N GLY A 224 13.74 26.29 -7.83
CA GLY A 224 13.77 27.55 -8.58
C GLY A 224 12.73 28.53 -8.07
N ARG A 225 11.46 28.32 -8.45
CA ARG A 225 10.33 29.16 -8.02
C ARG A 225 9.36 28.33 -7.17
N PRO A 226 9.41 28.40 -5.83
CA PRO A 226 8.69 27.47 -4.98
C PRO A 226 7.22 27.87 -4.79
N LEU A 227 6.32 26.90 -4.96
CA LEU A 227 4.93 26.96 -4.50
C LEU A 227 4.70 25.87 -3.46
N PHE A 228 4.41 26.28 -2.22
CA PHE A 228 4.27 25.36 -1.10
C PHE A 228 2.83 25.24 -0.63
N ILE A 229 2.26 24.05 -0.84
CA ILE A 229 0.85 23.76 -0.60
C ILE A 229 0.72 22.83 0.60
N ARG A 230 -0.23 23.14 1.47
CA ARG A 230 -0.74 22.27 2.53
C ARG A 230 -2.18 21.90 2.22
N VAL A 231 -2.47 20.62 2.17
CA VAL A 231 -3.81 20.07 1.97
C VAL A 231 -4.27 19.43 3.26
N GLN A 232 -5.46 19.77 3.73
CA GLN A 232 -6.10 19.08 4.87
C GLN A 232 -7.14 18.08 4.36
N LEU A 233 -6.94 16.82 4.75
CA LEU A 233 -7.72 15.67 4.30
C LEU A 233 -8.43 15.03 5.48
N LEU A 234 -9.67 14.58 5.31
CA LEU A 234 -10.38 13.80 6.31
C LEU A 234 -9.94 12.33 6.24
N SER A 235 -9.80 11.65 7.37
CA SER A 235 -9.52 10.22 7.34
C SER A 235 -10.72 9.44 6.80
N ARG A 236 -10.47 8.55 5.83
CA ARG A 236 -11.44 7.53 5.39
C ARG A 236 -11.97 6.66 6.54
N HIS A 237 -11.15 6.42 7.56
CA HIS A 237 -11.47 5.50 8.65
C HIS A 237 -12.06 6.20 9.89
N SER A 238 -12.07 7.53 9.91
CA SER A 238 -12.60 8.28 11.04
C SER A 238 -13.00 9.69 10.64
N LYS A 239 -14.28 10.02 10.84
CA LYS A 239 -14.83 11.36 10.62
C LYS A 239 -14.26 12.43 11.56
N GLN A 240 -13.49 12.05 12.59
CA GLN A 240 -12.90 12.98 13.55
C GLN A 240 -11.42 13.29 13.24
N ILE A 241 -10.73 12.42 12.49
CA ILE A 241 -9.29 12.55 12.24
C ILE A 241 -9.07 13.30 10.94
N ARG A 242 -8.21 14.32 10.99
CA ARG A 242 -7.71 15.03 9.80
C ARG A 242 -6.20 14.85 9.66
N TYR A 243 -5.77 14.60 8.44
CA TYR A 243 -4.36 14.54 8.07
C TYR A 243 -3.98 15.80 7.30
N SER A 244 -2.72 16.23 7.43
CA SER A 244 -2.15 17.21 6.52
C SER A 244 -1.26 16.50 5.51
N ALA A 245 -1.42 16.82 4.24
CA ALA A 245 -0.45 16.54 3.19
C ALA A 245 0.22 17.85 2.77
N PHE A 246 1.47 17.77 2.36
CA PHE A 246 2.29 18.89 1.95
C PHE A 246 2.90 18.56 0.60
N ILE A 247 2.85 19.52 -0.32
CA ILE A 247 3.38 19.38 -1.67
C ILE A 247 4.20 20.64 -1.97
N LEU A 248 5.45 20.44 -2.37
CA LEU A 248 6.34 21.49 -2.81
C LEU A 248 6.53 21.39 -4.33
N LEU A 249 6.17 22.46 -5.02
CA LEU A 249 6.22 22.56 -6.48
C LEU A 249 7.28 23.57 -6.90
N ASP A 250 7.99 23.27 -7.98
CA ASP A 250 8.86 24.22 -8.68
C ASP A 250 8.17 24.72 -9.94
N LEU A 251 7.75 25.99 -9.92
CA LEU A 251 6.99 26.62 -10.98
C LEU A 251 7.84 26.99 -12.20
N ASN A 252 9.17 26.86 -12.13
CA ASN A 252 10.05 26.97 -13.30
C ASN A 252 10.12 25.65 -14.09
N LYS A 253 9.62 24.56 -13.51
CA LYS A 253 9.55 23.24 -14.15
C LYS A 253 8.11 22.97 -14.56
N THR A 254 7.94 22.09 -15.55
CA THR A 254 6.63 21.70 -16.05
C THR A 254 6.35 20.23 -15.76
N GLN A 255 5.11 19.79 -15.94
CA GLN A 255 4.74 18.37 -15.89
C GLN A 255 5.22 17.69 -14.59
N LYS A 256 5.69 16.44 -14.64
CA LYS A 256 6.10 15.67 -13.48
C LYS A 256 7.24 16.35 -12.71
N GLU A 257 8.13 17.02 -13.42
CA GLU A 257 9.30 17.73 -12.90
C GLU A 257 8.90 18.93 -12.06
N SER A 258 7.69 19.48 -12.19
CA SER A 258 7.21 20.51 -11.27
C SER A 258 6.99 19.97 -9.85
N VAL A 259 6.67 18.70 -9.67
CA VAL A 259 6.40 18.10 -8.35
C VAL A 259 7.70 17.63 -7.72
N GLN A 260 8.29 18.48 -6.86
CA GLN A 260 9.63 18.23 -6.30
C GLN A 260 9.59 17.33 -5.06
N HIS A 261 8.75 17.67 -4.08
CA HIS A 261 8.68 16.95 -2.82
C HIS A 261 7.26 16.88 -2.29
N TRP A 262 6.94 15.81 -1.56
CA TRP A 262 5.67 15.68 -0.85
C TRP A 262 5.85 14.93 0.46
N TYR A 263 4.97 15.24 1.42
CA TYR A 263 4.92 14.58 2.72
C TYR A 263 3.47 14.50 3.20
N CYS A 264 3.05 13.33 3.68
CA CYS A 264 1.73 13.15 4.25
C CYS A 264 1.85 12.69 5.70
N GLN A 265 1.06 13.30 6.58
CA GLN A 265 0.88 12.84 7.96
C GLN A 265 -0.03 11.61 8.05
N CYS A 266 -0.71 11.27 6.96
CA CYS A 266 -1.50 10.05 6.89
C CYS A 266 -0.57 8.88 7.15
N TYR A 267 -0.82 8.18 8.25
CA TYR A 267 -0.28 6.86 8.44
C TYR A 267 -1.35 5.87 8.01
N GLY A 268 -0.92 4.77 7.38
CA GLY A 268 -1.78 3.63 7.10
C GLY A 268 -2.23 2.98 8.41
N ARG A 269 -3.16 3.65 9.09
CA ARG A 269 -3.81 3.23 10.33
C ARG A 269 -4.81 2.14 9.97
N HIS A 270 -4.32 0.98 9.55
CA HIS A 270 -5.18 -0.18 9.42
C HIS A 270 -5.24 -1.03 10.69
N LEU A 271 -4.26 -0.95 11.62
CA LEU A 271 -4.10 -2.05 12.59
C LEU A 271 -3.55 -1.63 13.96
N GLN A 272 -4.10 -0.58 14.57
CA GLN A 272 -3.97 -0.45 16.04
C GLN A 272 -5.00 -1.33 16.78
N ASP A 273 -5.96 -1.93 16.05
CA ASP A 273 -7.06 -2.72 16.59
C ASP A 273 -7.10 -4.19 16.11
N ILE A 274 -5.98 -4.81 15.69
CA ILE A 274 -5.99 -6.28 15.54
C ILE A 274 -6.00 -6.87 16.95
N ARG A 275 -7.20 -7.20 17.44
CA ARG A 275 -7.36 -8.02 18.63
C ARG A 275 -7.25 -9.48 18.25
N GLU A 276 -6.40 -10.16 19.02
CA GLU A 276 -6.08 -11.59 19.02
C GLU A 276 -5.47 -12.19 17.73
N PRO A 277 -4.63 -13.23 17.87
CA PRO A 277 -4.14 -14.00 16.73
C PRO A 277 -5.32 -14.56 15.93
N ALA A 278 -5.16 -14.72 14.62
CA ALA A 278 -6.09 -15.53 13.84
C ALA A 278 -5.89 -17.01 14.23
N THR A 279 -6.47 -17.42 15.36
CA THR A 279 -6.40 -18.77 15.94
C THR A 279 -6.77 -19.85 14.92
N PHE A 280 -7.72 -19.55 14.04
CA PHE A 280 -8.07 -20.41 12.90
C PHE A 280 -6.88 -20.72 11.98
N LEU A 281 -6.08 -19.72 11.58
CA LEU A 281 -4.91 -19.94 10.74
C LEU A 281 -3.81 -20.66 11.52
N ASN A 282 -3.62 -20.33 12.80
CA ASN A 282 -2.63 -21.03 13.62
C ASN A 282 -2.93 -22.52 13.75
N ASN A 283 -4.22 -22.89 13.92
CA ASN A 283 -4.68 -24.27 13.99
C ASN A 283 -4.61 -25.00 12.64
N TYR A 284 -4.89 -24.30 11.53
CA TYR A 284 -4.76 -24.87 10.18
C TYR A 284 -3.34 -25.41 9.93
N PHE A 285 -2.31 -24.65 10.33
CA PHE A 285 -0.91 -25.07 10.20
C PHE A 285 -0.44 -26.10 11.24
N LEU A 286 -1.20 -26.36 12.31
CA LEU A 286 -0.88 -27.42 13.26
C LEU A 286 -1.40 -28.78 12.77
N ASN A 287 -2.46 -28.79 11.97
CA ASN A 287 -3.12 -30.01 11.51
C ASN A 287 -2.53 -30.59 10.21
N ASP A 288 -1.80 -29.80 9.40
CA ASP A 288 -1.16 -30.29 8.17
C ASP A 288 0.07 -31.20 8.43
N HIS A 289 0.58 -31.30 9.67
CA HIS A 289 1.68 -32.20 10.04
C HIS A 289 1.27 -33.65 10.33
N VAL A 290 -0.02 -34.01 10.21
CA VAL A 290 -0.51 -35.37 10.54
C VAL A 290 -0.66 -36.27 9.30
N ALA A 291 -0.35 -35.80 8.09
CA ALA A 291 -0.63 -36.55 6.85
C ALA A 291 0.58 -36.91 5.98
N LEU A 292 1.79 -36.98 6.53
CA LEU A 292 2.99 -37.40 5.76
C LEU A 292 3.85 -38.50 6.40
N ASP A 293 3.41 -39.13 7.48
CA ASP A 293 4.04 -40.35 8.01
C ASP A 293 2.99 -41.48 8.11
N SER A 294 2.66 -42.07 6.96
CA SER A 294 2.12 -43.43 6.89
C SER A 294 2.55 -44.09 5.58
N ASP A 295 3.85 -44.14 5.35
CA ASP A 295 4.46 -45.25 4.62
C ASP A 295 4.77 -46.33 5.68
N GLU A 296 3.76 -47.11 6.06
CA GLU A 296 4.00 -48.44 6.63
C GLU A 296 3.91 -49.46 5.50
N SER A 297 5.11 -49.92 5.15
CA SER A 297 5.43 -51.18 4.50
C SER A 297 4.42 -52.30 4.74
N ASP A 298 3.65 -52.66 3.71
CA ASP A 298 3.15 -54.02 3.56
C ASP A 298 4.24 -54.86 2.88
N GLN A 299 5.13 -55.42 3.71
CA GLN A 299 5.94 -56.60 3.38
C GLN A 299 5.49 -57.77 4.25
N GLU A 300 5.08 -58.84 3.56
CA GLU A 300 5.14 -60.26 3.93
C GLU A 300 4.48 -60.74 5.23
N SER A 301 3.34 -61.43 5.12
CA SER A 301 3.27 -62.90 5.06
C SER A 301 1.82 -63.41 5.00
#